data_AF-A0A2K6NZM7-F1
#
_entry.id   AF-A0A2K6NZM7-F1
#
_cell.length_a   1.000
_cell.length_b   1.000
_cell.length_c   1.000
_cell.angle_alpha   90.00
_cell.angle_beta   90.00
_cell.angle_gamma   90.00
#
_symmetry.space_group_name_H-M   'P 1'
#
loop_
_entity.id
_entity.type
_entity.pdbx_description
1 polymer ?
#
loop_
_entity_poly.entity_id
_entity_poly.type
_entity_poly.pdbx_seq_one_letter_code
_entity_poly.pdbx_strand_id
1 'polypeptide(L)'
;MVPSSPRALFLLLLILACPEPRASQNCLSKQQLLSAIRQLQQLLKGQETRFAEGIRHMKSRLAALQNSVSRVAPDAPPVSCPALNAPTDGRKFGSKYLVDHEVHFACNPGFRLVGPSSVVCLPNGTWTGEQPRCRDISECSSQPCQNGGTCVEGVNQYRCICPPGRTGNRCQHQAQTAAPEGSVAGDSAFSRAPRCAQVERAQHCSCEAGFHLSGAAGDSVCEDVNECELYGQEGRPRLCMHTCVNTPGSYRCTCPSGYLTLADGKSCEDVDECVGLQPVCPQGTTCINTGGSFQCVSPECPEGSGNVTYVKTSPFQCERNPCPMDSRPCRHLPKTISFHYLSLPSNLKTPITLFRMATASAPGRAGPNSLRFGIVGGNSRGHFVMQRSDRQTGELILVQTLAGPQTLEVDVDMSEYLDRSFQANHVSKVTIFVSPYDF
;
A
#
# COMPACT_ATOMS: atom_id res chain seq x y z
N MET A 1 -41.99 30.22 19.40
CA MET A 1 -42.91 30.17 18.25
C MET A 1 -43.18 31.60 17.80
N VAL A 2 -42.47 32.04 16.75
CA VAL A 2 -42.63 33.34 16.12
C VAL A 2 -43.66 33.17 15.00
N PRO A 3 -44.73 33.98 14.91
CA PRO A 3 -45.75 33.76 13.90
C PRO A 3 -45.26 34.27 12.54
N SER A 4 -45.11 33.34 11.59
CA SER A 4 -44.69 33.56 10.22
C SER A 4 -45.88 33.84 9.30
N SER A 5 -46.61 34.95 9.52
CA SER A 5 -47.59 35.44 8.53
C SER A 5 -48.12 36.84 8.89
N PRO A 6 -48.07 37.83 7.97
CA PRO A 6 -48.64 39.16 8.19
C PRO A 6 -50.17 39.14 8.33
N ARG A 7 -50.86 38.06 7.92
CA ARG A 7 -52.32 37.92 8.10
C ARG A 7 -52.70 37.58 9.54
N ALA A 8 -51.81 36.95 10.31
CA ALA A 8 -52.09 36.56 11.70
C ALA A 8 -52.09 37.78 12.65
N LEU A 9 -51.30 38.82 12.34
CA LEU A 9 -51.26 40.06 13.14
C LEU A 9 -52.53 40.91 12.97
N PHE A 10 -53.11 40.90 11.77
CA PHE A 10 -54.33 41.67 11.46
C PHE A 10 -55.58 41.08 12.14
N LEU A 11 -55.63 39.75 12.27
CA LEU A 11 -56.66 39.04 13.02
C LEU A 11 -56.56 39.31 14.53
N LEU A 12 -55.35 39.49 15.06
CA LEU A 12 -55.11 39.86 16.47
C LEU A 12 -55.47 41.32 16.79
N LEU A 13 -55.73 42.16 15.79
CA LEU A 13 -56.16 43.56 15.97
C LEU A 13 -57.69 43.72 15.87
N LEU A 14 -58.36 42.81 15.17
CA LEU A 14 -59.82 42.81 15.04
C LEU A 14 -60.55 42.30 16.29
N ILE A 15 -59.88 41.49 17.13
CA ILE A 15 -60.46 40.98 18.40
C ILE A 15 -60.48 42.02 19.54
N LEU A 16 -59.97 43.24 19.33
CA LEU A 16 -59.95 44.32 20.32
C LEU A 16 -61.06 45.37 20.12
N ALA A 17 -61.94 45.18 19.13
CA ALA A 17 -63.09 46.06 18.93
C ALA A 17 -64.33 45.46 19.58
N CYS A 18 -64.72 45.98 20.74
CA CYS A 18 -66.07 45.77 21.28
C CYS A 18 -66.69 47.12 21.70
N PRO A 19 -68.02 47.26 21.57
CA PRO A 19 -68.74 48.50 21.84
C PRO A 19 -68.84 48.74 23.35
N GLU A 20 -68.74 49.99 23.77
CA GLU A 20 -68.86 50.47 25.16
C GLU A 20 -70.21 50.11 25.82
N PRO A 21 -70.40 50.28 27.16
CA PRO A 21 -69.44 50.73 28.19
C PRO A 21 -69.45 49.88 29.49
N ARG A 22 -68.28 49.65 30.11
CA ARG A 22 -68.05 49.73 31.57
C ARG A 22 -66.61 49.32 31.93
N ALA A 23 -65.91 50.31 32.49
CA ALA A 23 -64.63 50.31 33.20
C ALA A 23 -63.78 49.00 33.24
N SER A 24 -62.67 49.04 32.51
CA SER A 24 -61.41 48.36 32.87
C SER A 24 -60.24 49.10 32.20
N GLN A 25 -59.22 49.44 32.97
CA GLN A 25 -58.06 50.24 32.56
C GLN A 25 -57.26 49.54 31.45
N ASN A 26 -56.84 50.32 30.44
CA ASN A 26 -55.93 49.98 29.33
C ASN A 26 -56.57 49.60 27.98
N CYS A 27 -57.57 50.35 27.50
CA CYS A 27 -57.92 50.37 26.08
C CYS A 27 -57.27 51.58 25.38
N LEU A 28 -56.46 51.32 24.33
CA LEU A 28 -55.89 52.34 23.46
C LEU A 28 -57.00 53.01 22.65
N SER A 29 -57.05 54.35 22.66
CA SER A 29 -58.03 55.09 21.86
C SER A 29 -57.78 54.88 20.36
N LYS A 30 -58.83 54.97 19.54
CA LYS A 30 -58.73 54.87 18.07
C LYS A 30 -57.64 55.77 17.49
N GLN A 31 -57.42 56.94 18.09
CA GLN A 31 -56.37 57.87 17.68
C GLN A 31 -54.96 57.36 18.05
N GLN A 32 -54.79 56.76 19.24
CA GLN A 32 -53.51 56.18 19.66
C GLN A 32 -53.13 54.95 18.82
N LEU A 33 -54.11 54.14 18.40
CA LEU A 33 -53.88 53.02 17.50
C LEU A 33 -53.43 53.48 16.11
N LEU A 34 -54.07 54.51 15.55
CA LEU A 34 -53.70 55.07 14.25
C LEU A 34 -52.31 55.75 14.28
N SER A 35 -51.92 56.39 15.39
CA SER A 35 -50.57 56.95 15.53
C SER A 35 -49.51 55.84 15.63
N ALA A 36 -49.81 54.76 16.36
CA ALA A 36 -48.90 53.61 16.46
C ALA A 36 -48.71 52.92 15.09
N ILE A 37 -49.78 52.75 14.31
CA ILE A 37 -49.70 52.19 12.95
C ILE A 37 -48.85 53.08 12.03
N ARG A 38 -49.03 54.40 12.09
CA ARG A 38 -48.20 55.34 11.29
C ARG A 38 -46.73 55.29 11.69
N GLN A 39 -46.42 55.20 12.98
CA GLN A 39 -45.04 55.03 13.47
C GLN A 39 -44.44 53.70 13.02
N LEU A 40 -45.21 52.60 13.06
CA LEU A 40 -44.76 51.30 12.60
C LEU A 40 -44.50 51.28 11.09
N GLN A 41 -45.37 51.94 10.29
CA GLN A 41 -45.16 52.10 8.85
C GLN A 41 -43.91 52.93 8.54
N GLN A 42 -43.64 54.00 9.30
CA GLN A 42 -42.39 54.76 9.14
C GLN A 42 -41.16 53.93 9.51
N LEU A 43 -41.24 53.10 10.56
CA LEU A 43 -40.16 52.21 10.96
C LEU A 43 -39.88 51.15 9.89
N LEU A 44 -40.93 50.50 9.37
CA LEU A 44 -40.82 49.50 8.30
C LEU A 44 -40.25 50.10 7.02
N LYS A 45 -40.73 51.30 6.62
CA LYS A 45 -40.19 52.01 5.45
C LYS A 45 -38.72 52.41 5.66
N GLY A 46 -38.34 52.76 6.89
CA GLY A 46 -36.94 53.01 7.27
C GLY A 46 -36.06 51.74 7.29
N GLN A 47 -36.63 50.57 7.57
CA GLN A 47 -35.91 49.31 7.46
C GLN A 47 -35.75 48.85 6.01
N GLU A 48 -36.77 49.04 5.16
CA GLU A 48 -36.68 48.78 3.72
C GLU A 48 -35.62 49.66 3.05
N THR A 49 -35.56 50.95 3.38
CA THR A 49 -34.53 51.84 2.83
C THR A 49 -33.13 51.41 3.26
N ARG A 50 -32.91 51.09 4.55
CA ARG A 50 -31.60 50.59 5.04
C ARG A 50 -31.21 49.25 4.41
N PHE A 51 -32.17 48.36 4.18
CA PHE A 51 -31.93 47.08 3.52
C PHE A 51 -31.55 47.28 2.04
N ALA A 52 -32.28 48.15 1.33
CA ALA A 52 -31.96 48.51 -0.05
C ALA A 52 -30.59 49.20 -0.17
N GLU A 53 -30.26 50.08 0.77
CA GLU A 53 -28.94 50.72 0.91
C GLU A 53 -27.84 49.67 1.13
N GLY A 54 -28.09 48.68 2.00
CA GLY A 54 -27.18 47.57 2.29
C GLY A 54 -26.91 46.68 1.09
N ILE A 55 -27.96 46.34 0.32
CA ILE A 55 -27.81 45.61 -0.95
C ILE A 55 -27.06 46.45 -1.98
N ARG A 56 -27.32 47.75 -2.07
CA ARG A 56 -26.57 48.66 -2.95
C ARG A 56 -25.09 48.70 -2.59
N HIS A 57 -24.75 48.74 -1.30
CA HIS A 57 -23.38 48.69 -0.81
C HIS A 57 -22.70 47.35 -1.09
N MET A 58 -23.42 46.23 -0.90
CA MET A 58 -22.92 44.89 -1.24
C MET A 58 -22.68 44.74 -2.75
N LYS A 59 -23.60 45.23 -3.59
CA LYS A 59 -23.45 45.22 -5.06
C LYS A 59 -22.29 46.10 -5.51
N SER A 60 -22.09 47.25 -4.87
CA SER A 60 -20.92 48.12 -5.10
C SER A 60 -19.61 47.45 -4.68
N ARG A 61 -19.57 46.77 -3.52
CA ARG A 61 -18.40 45.99 -3.09
C ARG A 61 -18.12 44.80 -4.02
N LEU A 62 -19.16 44.13 -4.50
CA LEU A 62 -19.05 43.04 -5.47
C LEU A 62 -18.54 43.54 -6.83
N ALA A 63 -19.00 44.70 -7.30
CA ALA A 63 -18.50 45.33 -8.51
C ALA A 63 -17.06 45.83 -8.36
N ALA A 64 -16.68 46.34 -7.19
CA ALA A 64 -15.30 46.69 -6.87
C ALA A 64 -14.39 45.46 -6.80
N LEU A 65 -14.88 44.34 -6.24
CA LEU A 65 -14.21 43.04 -6.24
C LEU A 65 -14.06 42.48 -7.67
N GLN A 66 -15.12 42.52 -8.49
CA GLN A 66 -15.04 42.10 -9.90
C GLN A 66 -14.05 42.96 -10.68
N ASN A 67 -14.02 44.28 -10.47
CA ASN A 67 -13.03 45.15 -11.10
C ASN A 67 -11.60 44.92 -10.58
N SER A 68 -11.44 44.43 -9.35
CA SER A 68 -10.13 44.01 -8.82
C SER A 68 -9.68 42.66 -9.38
N VAL A 69 -10.60 41.73 -9.64
CA VAL A 69 -10.32 40.44 -10.30
C VAL A 69 -10.03 40.64 -11.79
N SER A 70 -10.72 41.56 -12.46
CA SER A 70 -10.48 41.89 -13.88
C SER A 70 -9.21 42.73 -14.12
N ARG A 71 -8.50 43.18 -13.07
CA ARG A 71 -7.19 43.85 -13.17
C ARG A 71 -6.00 42.91 -12.93
N VAL A 72 -6.24 41.62 -12.73
CA VAL A 72 -5.17 40.62 -12.81
C VAL A 72 -4.87 40.40 -14.29
N ALA A 73 -3.74 40.95 -14.75
CA ALA A 73 -3.16 40.70 -16.06
C ALA A 73 -3.03 39.18 -16.33
N PRO A 74 -2.93 38.72 -17.59
CA PRO A 74 -2.93 37.29 -17.88
C PRO A 74 -1.80 36.61 -17.10
N ASP A 75 -2.17 35.55 -16.38
CA ASP A 75 -1.29 34.77 -15.52
C ASP A 75 0.10 34.64 -16.16
N ALA A 76 1.14 35.04 -15.41
CA ALA A 76 2.47 34.57 -15.68
C ALA A 76 2.39 33.03 -15.86
N PRO A 77 3.05 32.45 -16.87
CA PRO A 77 2.96 31.01 -17.11
C PRO A 77 3.25 30.28 -15.79
N PRO A 78 2.45 29.25 -15.44
CA PRO A 78 2.60 28.57 -14.16
C PRO A 78 4.05 28.12 -14.01
N VAL A 79 4.69 28.53 -12.91
CA VAL A 79 6.09 28.20 -12.64
C VAL A 79 6.23 26.68 -12.70
N SER A 80 6.98 26.22 -13.69
CA SER A 80 7.22 24.81 -13.95
C SER A 80 8.71 24.55 -13.82
N CYS A 81 9.07 23.50 -13.09
CA CYS A 81 10.44 23.04 -12.99
C CYS A 81 10.90 22.36 -14.29
N PRO A 82 12.22 22.29 -14.55
CA PRO A 82 12.78 21.57 -15.68
C PRO A 82 12.36 20.10 -15.67
N ALA A 83 12.07 19.56 -16.86
CA ALA A 83 11.72 18.15 -17.00
C ALA A 83 12.89 17.25 -16.59
N LEU A 84 12.63 16.31 -15.68
CA LEU A 84 13.60 15.34 -15.23
C LEU A 84 13.54 14.07 -16.10
N ASN A 85 14.70 13.48 -16.37
CA ASN A 85 14.79 12.20 -17.09
C ASN A 85 14.90 11.03 -16.12
N ALA A 86 14.55 9.83 -16.58
CA ALA A 86 14.87 8.63 -15.82
C ALA A 86 16.40 8.46 -15.76
N PRO A 87 16.97 8.13 -14.59
CA PRO A 87 18.38 7.76 -14.52
C PRO A 87 18.64 6.54 -15.40
N THR A 88 19.85 6.44 -15.95
CA THR A 88 20.33 5.23 -16.62
C THR A 88 20.17 4.04 -15.67
N ASP A 89 19.62 2.94 -16.16
CA ASP A 89 19.30 1.75 -15.34
C ASP A 89 18.33 2.03 -14.17
N GLY A 90 17.44 3.00 -14.35
CA GLY A 90 16.37 3.29 -13.42
C GLY A 90 15.09 3.78 -14.09
N ARG A 91 14.11 4.03 -13.25
CA ARG A 91 12.76 4.47 -13.60
C ARG A 91 12.44 5.76 -12.85
N LYS A 92 11.75 6.66 -13.55
CA LYS A 92 11.20 7.89 -12.99
C LYS A 92 9.69 7.76 -12.89
N PHE A 93 9.15 8.14 -11.75
CA PHE A 93 7.72 8.17 -11.48
C PHE A 93 7.28 9.63 -11.29
N GLY A 94 6.31 10.07 -12.08
CA GLY A 94 5.85 11.45 -12.11
C GLY A 94 6.09 12.12 -13.48
N SER A 95 5.01 12.64 -14.05
CA SER A 95 4.99 13.32 -15.37
C SER A 95 4.66 14.81 -15.28
N LYS A 96 4.42 15.33 -14.07
CA LYS A 96 4.05 16.73 -13.83
C LYS A 96 5.19 17.47 -13.14
N TYR A 97 5.45 18.69 -13.58
CA TYR A 97 6.58 19.51 -13.11
C TYR A 97 6.14 20.86 -12.51
N LEU A 98 4.89 20.96 -12.06
CA LEU A 98 4.38 22.18 -11.41
C LEU A 98 4.81 22.24 -9.94
N VAL A 99 4.79 23.43 -9.34
CA VAL A 99 5.08 23.67 -7.91
C VAL A 99 4.35 22.66 -7.00
N ASP A 100 5.08 22.14 -6.02
CA ASP A 100 4.70 21.07 -5.08
C ASP A 100 4.42 19.68 -5.68
N HIS A 101 4.69 19.45 -6.97
CA HIS A 101 4.75 18.07 -7.47
C HIS A 101 6.07 17.42 -7.07
N GLU A 102 5.94 16.17 -6.63
CA GLU A 102 7.05 15.30 -6.28
C GLU A 102 7.30 14.29 -7.41
N VAL A 103 8.56 14.09 -7.76
CA VAL A 103 9.01 13.11 -8.74
C VAL A 103 9.90 12.11 -8.02
N HIS A 104 9.56 10.83 -8.13
CA HIS A 104 10.30 9.74 -7.48
C HIS A 104 11.20 9.02 -8.47
N PHE A 105 12.28 8.45 -7.96
CA PHE A 105 13.23 7.67 -8.72
C PHE A 105 13.44 6.30 -8.07
N ALA A 106 13.44 5.26 -8.88
CA ALA A 106 13.89 3.93 -8.46
C ALA A 106 14.92 3.42 -9.46
N CYS A 107 15.85 2.60 -9.01
CA CYS A 107 16.73 1.88 -9.93
C CYS A 107 16.07 0.58 -10.36
N ASN A 108 16.46 0.08 -11.53
CA ASN A 108 16.19 -1.31 -11.90
C ASN A 108 16.83 -2.22 -10.83
N PRO A 109 16.40 -3.50 -10.71
CA PRO A 109 17.05 -4.42 -9.79
C PRO A 109 18.57 -4.43 -10.05
N GLY A 110 19.39 -4.80 -9.05
CA GLY A 110 20.87 -4.82 -9.08
C GLY A 110 21.60 -3.48 -9.23
N PHE A 111 20.86 -2.37 -9.29
CA PHE A 111 21.42 -1.04 -9.16
C PHE A 111 20.92 -0.39 -7.86
N ARG A 112 21.80 0.32 -7.15
CA ARG A 112 21.46 1.12 -5.97
C ARG A 112 21.33 2.58 -6.34
N LEU A 113 20.32 3.23 -5.76
CA LEU A 113 20.11 4.66 -5.92
C LEU A 113 21.17 5.45 -5.14
N VAL A 114 21.85 6.37 -5.82
CA VAL A 114 22.80 7.32 -5.24
C VAL A 114 22.25 8.73 -5.45
N GLY A 115 21.77 9.32 -4.36
CA GLY A 115 21.10 10.63 -4.37
C GLY A 115 19.74 10.56 -3.65
N PRO A 116 18.93 11.63 -3.74
CA PRO A 116 17.60 11.66 -3.13
C PRO A 116 16.63 10.73 -3.88
N SER A 117 15.78 9.98 -3.15
CA SER A 117 14.76 9.10 -3.72
C SER A 117 13.58 9.85 -4.33
N SER A 118 13.42 11.12 -4.00
CA SER A 118 12.41 12.01 -4.55
C SER A 118 12.86 13.46 -4.53
N VAL A 119 12.30 14.24 -5.45
CA VAL A 119 12.54 15.68 -5.55
C VAL A 119 11.21 16.41 -5.74
N VAL A 120 11.07 17.56 -5.10
CA VAL A 120 9.85 18.38 -5.12
C VAL A 120 10.12 19.68 -5.88
N CYS A 121 9.18 20.10 -6.72
CA CYS A 121 9.30 21.36 -7.46
C CYS A 121 8.99 22.56 -6.56
N LEU A 122 9.95 23.47 -6.40
CA LEU A 122 9.84 24.66 -5.54
C LEU A 122 9.19 25.85 -6.28
N PRO A 123 8.63 26.83 -5.55
CA PRO A 123 8.03 28.03 -6.14
C PRO A 123 9.00 28.92 -6.95
N ASN A 124 10.31 28.74 -6.77
CA ASN A 124 11.37 29.42 -7.53
C ASN A 124 11.69 28.71 -8.87
N GLY A 125 11.01 27.61 -9.21
CA GLY A 125 11.25 26.83 -10.42
C GLY A 125 12.43 25.85 -10.34
N THR A 126 12.98 25.58 -9.16
CA THR A 126 14.08 24.61 -8.95
C THR A 126 13.60 23.37 -8.20
N TRP A 127 14.35 22.27 -8.31
CA TRP A 127 14.10 21.05 -7.53
C TRP A 127 14.75 21.14 -6.14
N THR A 128 14.16 20.47 -5.14
CA THR A 128 14.69 20.42 -3.76
C THR A 128 16.03 19.70 -3.62
N GLY A 129 16.45 18.92 -4.62
CA GLY A 129 17.71 18.17 -4.62
C GLY A 129 18.23 17.90 -6.02
N GLU A 130 19.45 17.37 -6.09
CA GLU A 130 20.08 16.96 -7.36
C GLU A 130 19.45 15.67 -7.91
N GLN A 131 19.51 15.50 -9.23
CA GLN A 131 18.99 14.31 -9.88
C GLN A 131 19.79 13.06 -9.44
N PRO A 132 19.14 12.02 -8.89
CA PRO A 132 19.84 10.82 -8.44
C PRO A 132 20.32 9.99 -9.62
N ARG A 133 21.36 9.18 -9.38
CA ARG A 133 21.91 8.23 -10.36
C ARG A 133 21.88 6.81 -9.81
N CYS A 134 21.70 5.84 -10.70
CA CYS A 134 21.80 4.43 -10.36
C CYS A 134 23.25 3.98 -10.53
N ARG A 135 23.79 3.34 -9.50
CA ARG A 135 25.11 2.71 -9.54
C ARG A 135 24.94 1.22 -9.38
N ASP A 136 25.66 0.45 -10.17
CA ASP A 136 25.70 -1.01 -10.05
C ASP A 136 26.04 -1.41 -8.61
N ILE A 137 25.32 -2.40 -8.09
CA ILE A 137 25.60 -3.03 -6.82
C ILE A 137 26.60 -4.14 -7.11
N SER A 138 27.90 -3.86 -6.97
CA SER A 138 28.94 -4.90 -7.12
C SER A 138 28.72 -6.03 -6.10
N GLU A 139 28.08 -7.12 -6.52
CA GLU A 139 27.84 -8.28 -5.65
C GLU A 139 29.16 -9.03 -5.38
N CYS A 140 30.16 -8.88 -6.26
CA CYS A 140 31.50 -9.43 -6.11
C CYS A 140 32.36 -8.73 -5.04
N SER A 141 32.01 -7.52 -4.60
CA SER A 141 32.76 -6.79 -3.55
C SER A 141 32.78 -7.54 -2.21
N SER A 142 31.80 -8.42 -1.97
CA SER A 142 31.72 -9.27 -0.78
C SER A 142 32.58 -10.54 -0.86
N GLN A 143 33.30 -10.76 -1.96
CA GLN A 143 34.03 -11.99 -2.28
C GLN A 143 33.17 -13.27 -2.05
N PRO A 144 32.01 -13.38 -2.72
CA PRO A 144 31.06 -14.44 -2.43
C PRO A 144 31.49 -15.83 -2.92
N CYS A 145 32.42 -15.91 -3.88
CA CYS A 145 32.93 -17.17 -4.42
C CYS A 145 33.96 -17.79 -3.47
N GLN A 146 33.70 -19.03 -3.06
CA GLN A 146 34.55 -19.80 -2.16
C GLN A 146 35.55 -20.67 -2.97
N ASN A 147 36.55 -21.23 -2.29
CA ASN A 147 37.45 -22.26 -2.84
C ASN A 147 38.19 -21.87 -4.13
N GLY A 148 38.60 -20.60 -4.26
CA GLY A 148 39.33 -20.11 -5.43
C GLY A 148 38.46 -19.90 -6.67
N GLY A 149 37.14 -19.85 -6.53
CA GLY A 149 36.22 -19.44 -7.60
C GLY A 149 36.44 -17.97 -8.00
N THR A 150 36.41 -17.70 -9.31
CA THR A 150 36.52 -16.33 -9.84
C THR A 150 35.12 -15.73 -9.94
N CYS A 151 34.89 -14.63 -9.22
CA CYS A 151 33.63 -13.89 -9.29
C CYS A 151 33.58 -13.06 -10.57
N VAL A 152 32.53 -13.25 -11.37
CA VAL A 152 32.23 -12.37 -12.50
C VAL A 152 30.95 -11.60 -12.21
N GLU A 153 31.04 -10.28 -12.39
CA GLU A 153 29.89 -9.39 -12.25
C GLU A 153 28.89 -9.61 -13.39
N GLY A 154 27.62 -9.50 -13.05
CA GLY A 154 26.49 -9.56 -13.97
C GLY A 154 25.43 -8.56 -13.53
N VAL A 155 24.48 -8.29 -14.41
CA VAL A 155 23.39 -7.36 -14.11
C VAL A 155 22.46 -8.01 -13.07
N ASN A 156 22.57 -7.61 -11.80
CA ASN A 156 21.74 -8.03 -10.66
C ASN A 156 22.03 -9.43 -10.12
N GLN A 157 23.20 -9.96 -10.47
CA GLN A 157 23.64 -11.28 -10.06
C GLN A 157 25.15 -11.38 -10.28
N TYR A 158 25.84 -12.06 -9.36
CA TYR A 158 27.19 -12.53 -9.62
C TYR A 158 27.14 -13.98 -10.06
N ARG A 159 28.08 -14.37 -10.91
CA ARG A 159 28.34 -15.78 -11.21
C ARG A 159 29.74 -16.12 -10.74
N CYS A 160 29.90 -17.27 -10.08
CA CYS A 160 31.21 -17.80 -9.78
C CYS A 160 31.64 -18.75 -10.91
N ILE A 161 32.78 -18.46 -11.53
CA ILE A 161 33.48 -19.40 -12.40
C ILE A 161 34.30 -20.30 -11.50
N CYS A 162 33.88 -21.55 -11.38
CA CYS A 162 34.52 -22.51 -10.51
C CYS A 162 35.75 -23.14 -11.19
N PRO A 163 36.86 -23.33 -10.47
CA PRO A 163 37.99 -24.10 -10.98
C PRO A 163 37.60 -25.56 -11.24
N PRO A 164 38.36 -26.29 -12.08
CA PRO A 164 38.09 -27.70 -12.39
C PRO A 164 37.93 -28.53 -11.11
N GLY A 165 36.88 -29.35 -11.04
CA GLY A 165 36.58 -30.15 -9.84
C GLY A 165 35.81 -29.41 -8.75
N ARG A 166 35.21 -28.23 -9.02
CA ARG A 166 34.31 -27.51 -8.11
C ARG A 166 32.98 -27.11 -8.78
N THR A 167 31.87 -27.19 -8.04
CA THR A 167 30.51 -26.88 -8.49
C THR A 167 29.72 -26.10 -7.43
N GLY A 168 28.53 -25.62 -7.77
CA GLY A 168 27.67 -24.79 -6.93
C GLY A 168 27.75 -23.29 -7.27
N ASN A 169 26.76 -22.54 -6.82
CA ASN A 169 26.61 -21.09 -7.09
C ASN A 169 27.74 -20.22 -6.51
N ARG A 170 28.41 -20.69 -5.45
CA ARG A 170 29.60 -20.06 -4.84
C ARG A 170 30.84 -20.96 -4.92
N CYS A 171 30.86 -21.99 -5.76
CA CYS A 171 31.93 -23.01 -5.80
C CYS A 171 32.15 -23.71 -4.45
N GLN A 172 31.09 -23.84 -3.66
CA GLN A 172 31.12 -24.45 -2.34
C GLN A 172 31.23 -25.98 -2.40
N HIS A 173 30.86 -26.60 -3.51
CA HIS A 173 30.85 -28.06 -3.68
C HIS A 173 32.03 -28.53 -4.53
N GLN A 174 32.48 -29.77 -4.36
CA GLN A 174 33.38 -30.42 -5.33
C GLN A 174 32.57 -30.87 -6.54
N ALA A 175 33.01 -30.55 -7.75
CA ALA A 175 32.41 -31.06 -8.98
C ALA A 175 32.83 -32.52 -9.11
N GLN A 176 31.90 -33.41 -8.79
CA GLN A 176 32.01 -34.81 -9.14
C GLN A 176 31.91 -34.91 -10.67
N THR A 177 33.00 -35.28 -11.34
CA THR A 177 33.01 -35.67 -12.77
C THR A 177 32.67 -37.16 -12.96
N ALA A 178 31.84 -37.69 -12.06
CA ALA A 178 31.18 -38.97 -12.19
C ALA A 178 29.69 -38.75 -11.88
N ALA A 179 28.82 -39.61 -12.41
CA ALA A 179 27.43 -39.72 -11.96
C ALA A 179 27.39 -39.61 -10.42
N PRO A 180 26.39 -38.92 -9.84
CA PRO A 180 26.40 -38.56 -8.43
C PRO A 180 26.71 -39.81 -7.59
N GLU A 181 27.71 -39.70 -6.71
CA GLU A 181 27.89 -40.67 -5.63
C GLU A 181 26.64 -40.55 -4.74
N GLY A 182 25.62 -41.32 -5.11
CA GLY A 182 24.25 -41.20 -4.63
C GLY A 182 23.25 -41.96 -5.51
N SER A 183 23.47 -42.06 -6.82
CA SER A 183 22.94 -43.19 -7.59
C SER A 183 23.89 -44.35 -7.35
N VAL A 184 23.72 -45.02 -6.21
CA VAL A 184 24.40 -46.27 -5.95
C VAL A 184 23.91 -47.24 -7.01
N ALA A 185 24.69 -47.42 -8.07
CA ALA A 185 24.53 -48.59 -8.94
C ALA A 185 24.66 -49.82 -8.01
N GLY A 186 23.52 -50.44 -7.70
CA GLY A 186 23.42 -51.56 -6.77
C GLY A 186 22.79 -51.28 -5.40
N ASP A 187 22.23 -50.09 -5.11
CA ASP A 187 21.32 -49.97 -3.96
C ASP A 187 20.01 -50.67 -4.30
N SER A 188 19.73 -51.74 -3.57
CA SER A 188 18.53 -52.58 -3.71
C SER A 188 17.21 -51.79 -3.61
N ALA A 189 17.23 -50.59 -3.03
CA ALA A 189 16.05 -49.73 -2.96
C ALA A 189 15.71 -49.05 -4.29
N PHE A 190 16.71 -48.66 -5.10
CA PHE A 190 16.56 -47.86 -6.33
C PHE A 190 16.95 -48.61 -7.62
N SER A 191 17.38 -49.87 -7.48
CA SER A 191 17.67 -50.75 -8.60
C SER A 191 16.90 -52.07 -8.46
N ARG A 192 16.31 -52.55 -9.55
CA ARG A 192 15.56 -53.82 -9.57
C ARG A 192 15.79 -54.60 -10.87
N ALA A 193 15.56 -55.90 -10.82
CA ALA A 193 15.66 -56.75 -12.00
C ALA A 193 14.49 -56.48 -12.99
N PRO A 194 14.75 -56.41 -14.30
CA PRO A 194 13.71 -56.23 -15.30
C PRO A 194 12.83 -57.48 -15.43
N ARG A 195 11.56 -57.26 -15.80
CA ARG A 195 10.64 -58.33 -16.14
C ARG A 195 10.86 -58.70 -17.61
N CYS A 196 11.44 -59.88 -17.84
CA CYS A 196 11.75 -60.36 -19.18
C CYS A 196 10.82 -61.51 -19.60
N ALA A 197 10.28 -61.41 -20.81
CA ALA A 197 9.51 -62.47 -21.45
C ALA A 197 10.16 -62.86 -22.78
N GLN A 198 10.05 -64.14 -23.14
CA GLN A 198 10.49 -64.65 -24.44
C GLN A 198 9.37 -64.45 -25.45
N VAL A 199 9.58 -63.57 -26.43
CA VAL A 199 8.62 -63.28 -27.50
C VAL A 199 9.31 -63.58 -28.83
N GLU A 200 8.79 -64.55 -29.59
CA GLU A 200 9.27 -64.90 -30.94
C GLU A 200 10.79 -65.12 -31.08
N ARG A 201 11.43 -65.80 -30.10
CA ARG A 201 12.88 -66.08 -30.03
C ARG A 201 13.77 -64.88 -29.68
N ALA A 202 13.19 -63.73 -29.33
CA ALA A 202 13.87 -62.58 -28.76
C ALA A 202 13.50 -62.40 -27.27
N GLN A 203 14.49 -62.03 -26.44
CA GLN A 203 14.26 -61.68 -25.04
C GLN A 203 13.82 -60.22 -24.95
N HIS A 204 12.56 -59.97 -24.61
CA HIS A 204 12.05 -58.63 -24.38
C HIS A 204 11.94 -58.36 -22.88
N CYS A 205 12.70 -57.36 -22.41
CA CYS A 205 12.75 -56.96 -21.01
C CYS A 205 12.10 -55.58 -20.84
N SER A 206 11.29 -55.45 -19.80
CA SER A 206 10.60 -54.20 -19.45
C SER A 206 10.75 -53.89 -17.96
N CYS A 207 10.75 -52.60 -17.63
CA CYS A 207 10.81 -52.10 -16.27
C CYS A 207 9.42 -51.69 -15.79
N GLU A 208 9.24 -51.63 -14.47
CA GLU A 208 8.06 -51.03 -13.86
C GLU A 208 8.04 -49.52 -14.10
N ALA A 209 6.85 -48.90 -14.00
CA ALA A 209 6.73 -47.45 -14.18
C ALA A 209 7.63 -46.70 -13.18
N GLY A 210 8.26 -45.63 -13.66
CA GLY A 210 9.26 -44.86 -12.88
C GLY A 210 10.68 -45.45 -12.93
N PHE A 211 10.93 -46.52 -13.70
CA PHE A 211 12.26 -47.08 -13.91
C PHE A 211 12.62 -47.10 -15.39
N HIS A 212 13.91 -46.93 -15.68
CA HIS A 212 14.46 -47.05 -17.03
C HIS A 212 15.42 -48.23 -17.11
N LEU A 213 15.45 -48.87 -18.28
CA LEU A 213 16.30 -50.03 -18.52
C LEU A 213 17.72 -49.56 -18.88
N SER A 214 18.68 -49.93 -18.04
CA SER A 214 20.12 -49.69 -18.23
C SER A 214 20.84 -51.04 -18.39
N GLY A 215 21.93 -51.08 -19.15
CA GLY A 215 22.74 -52.29 -19.37
C GLY A 215 22.44 -53.12 -20.63
N ALA A 216 23.40 -53.96 -21.04
CA ALA A 216 23.33 -54.80 -22.24
C ALA A 216 22.71 -56.20 -21.96
N ALA A 217 22.30 -56.91 -23.02
CA ALA A 217 21.59 -58.19 -22.98
C ALA A 217 22.35 -59.28 -22.19
N GLY A 218 22.12 -59.33 -20.89
CA GLY A 218 22.77 -60.23 -19.93
C GLY A 218 22.88 -59.64 -18.52
N ASP A 219 22.99 -58.31 -18.42
CA ASP A 219 23.15 -57.57 -17.15
C ASP A 219 22.22 -56.34 -17.10
N SER A 220 21.03 -56.49 -17.71
CA SER A 220 20.04 -55.41 -17.78
C SER A 220 19.46 -55.16 -16.39
N VAL A 221 19.54 -53.93 -15.91
CA VAL A 221 19.05 -53.46 -14.61
C VAL A 221 18.04 -52.35 -14.83
N CYS A 222 16.95 -52.39 -14.08
CA CYS A 222 16.01 -51.27 -14.02
C CYS A 222 16.50 -50.30 -12.95
N GLU A 223 16.88 -49.11 -13.39
CA GLU A 223 17.33 -48.02 -12.52
C GLU A 223 16.20 -46.99 -12.37
N ASP A 224 16.00 -46.54 -11.14
CA ASP A 224 15.01 -45.54 -10.80
C ASP A 224 15.21 -44.25 -11.59
N VAL A 225 14.11 -43.69 -12.09
CA VAL A 225 14.11 -42.42 -12.80
C VAL A 225 13.90 -41.32 -11.80
N ASN A 226 14.98 -40.66 -11.37
CA ASN A 226 14.89 -39.56 -10.43
C ASN A 226 14.21 -38.34 -11.07
N GLU A 227 12.89 -38.18 -10.85
CA GLU A 227 12.13 -37.08 -11.43
C GLU A 227 12.54 -35.72 -10.85
N CYS A 228 13.04 -35.70 -9.62
CA CYS A 228 13.52 -34.48 -8.98
C CYS A 228 14.75 -33.91 -9.70
N GLU A 229 15.66 -34.77 -10.17
CA GLU A 229 16.79 -34.34 -10.99
C GLU A 229 16.37 -33.97 -12.41
N LEU A 230 15.44 -34.73 -13.02
CA LEU A 230 14.97 -34.48 -14.38
C LEU A 230 14.23 -33.16 -14.54
N TYR A 231 13.43 -32.77 -13.54
CA TYR A 231 12.68 -31.50 -13.53
C TYR A 231 13.36 -30.41 -12.70
N GLY A 232 14.48 -30.71 -12.03
CA GLY A 232 15.32 -29.73 -11.33
C GLY A 232 16.28 -28.95 -12.23
N GLN A 233 16.37 -29.30 -13.52
CA GLN A 233 17.22 -28.62 -14.50
C GLN A 233 16.59 -27.32 -15.02
N GLU A 234 17.43 -26.32 -15.34
CA GLU A 234 16.99 -25.04 -15.90
C GLU A 234 16.21 -25.23 -17.21
N GLY A 235 15.06 -24.55 -17.33
CA GLY A 235 14.22 -24.56 -18.54
C GLY A 235 13.07 -25.58 -18.54
N ARG A 236 12.88 -26.36 -17.47
CA ARG A 236 11.71 -27.24 -17.28
C ARG A 236 10.73 -26.67 -16.25
N PRO A 237 9.41 -26.96 -16.39
CA PRO A 237 8.42 -26.52 -15.41
C PRO A 237 8.70 -27.17 -14.04
N ARG A 238 8.63 -26.35 -12.99
CA ARG A 238 8.90 -26.74 -11.60
C ARG A 238 7.94 -27.87 -11.18
N LEU A 239 8.48 -29.04 -10.83
CA LEU A 239 7.70 -30.26 -10.53
C LEU A 239 6.93 -30.16 -9.21
N CYS A 240 7.56 -29.61 -8.19
CA CYS A 240 7.02 -29.40 -6.85
C CYS A 240 7.08 -27.92 -6.49
N MET A 241 6.06 -27.39 -5.84
CA MET A 241 6.04 -26.00 -5.38
C MET A 241 7.18 -25.71 -4.40
N HIS A 242 7.59 -26.70 -3.58
CA HIS A 242 8.74 -26.59 -2.69
C HIS A 242 9.79 -27.70 -2.89
N THR A 243 9.90 -28.67 -1.98
CA THR A 243 10.92 -29.71 -2.03
C THR A 243 10.40 -30.94 -2.78
N CYS A 244 11.20 -31.46 -3.70
CA CYS A 244 10.98 -32.75 -4.33
C CYS A 244 11.82 -33.82 -3.62
N VAL A 245 11.19 -34.92 -3.22
CA VAL A 245 11.85 -36.07 -2.61
C VAL A 245 11.67 -37.27 -3.52
N ASN A 246 12.79 -37.78 -4.05
CA ASN A 246 12.78 -38.97 -4.89
C ASN A 246 12.41 -40.21 -4.06
N THR A 247 11.61 -41.10 -4.63
CA THR A 247 11.21 -42.37 -4.02
C THR A 247 11.34 -43.50 -5.03
N PRO A 248 11.53 -44.75 -4.61
CA PRO A 248 11.64 -45.84 -5.60
C PRO A 248 10.40 -45.95 -6.51
N GLY A 249 10.56 -45.64 -7.79
CA GLY A 249 9.54 -45.65 -8.85
C GLY A 249 8.65 -44.42 -8.90
N SER A 250 8.93 -43.39 -8.11
CA SER A 250 8.10 -42.19 -8.07
C SER A 250 8.79 -41.03 -7.35
N TYR A 251 8.07 -39.94 -7.13
CA TYR A 251 8.52 -38.86 -6.28
C TYR A 251 7.37 -38.38 -5.41
N ARG A 252 7.69 -37.68 -4.32
CA ARG A 252 6.69 -36.92 -3.57
C ARG A 252 7.15 -35.49 -3.36
N CYS A 253 6.23 -34.55 -3.42
CA CYS A 253 6.49 -33.18 -3.04
C CYS A 253 6.22 -33.01 -1.54
N THR A 254 7.07 -32.26 -0.86
CA THR A 254 6.90 -31.92 0.55
C THR A 254 6.93 -30.41 0.73
N CYS A 255 6.00 -29.91 1.54
CA CYS A 255 5.89 -28.51 1.89
C CYS A 255 6.69 -28.18 3.16
N PRO A 256 7.13 -26.92 3.32
CA PRO A 256 7.81 -26.50 4.54
C PRO A 256 6.86 -26.45 5.73
N SER A 257 7.41 -26.31 6.93
CA SER A 257 6.63 -26.12 8.15
C SER A 257 5.64 -24.96 8.02
N GLY A 258 4.42 -25.15 8.52
CA GLY A 258 3.33 -24.17 8.39
C GLY A 258 2.56 -24.26 7.07
N TYR A 259 2.92 -25.20 6.18
CA TYR A 259 2.21 -25.42 4.92
C TYR A 259 1.75 -26.86 4.76
N LEU A 260 0.62 -27.05 4.09
CA LEU A 260 0.06 -28.35 3.73
C LEU A 260 0.12 -28.59 2.22
N THR A 261 0.32 -29.85 1.84
CA THR A 261 0.28 -30.25 0.43
C THR A 261 -1.17 -30.34 -0.04
N LEU A 262 -1.50 -29.66 -1.14
CA LEU A 262 -2.83 -29.73 -1.74
C LEU A 262 -3.13 -31.12 -2.32
N ALA A 263 -4.39 -31.34 -2.72
CA ALA A 263 -4.87 -32.56 -3.35
C ALA A 263 -4.15 -32.93 -4.66
N ASP A 264 -3.46 -31.97 -5.29
CA ASP A 264 -2.64 -32.21 -6.47
C ASP A 264 -1.30 -32.91 -6.14
N GLY A 265 -0.95 -33.01 -4.86
CA GLY A 265 0.31 -33.61 -4.38
C GLY A 265 1.56 -32.79 -4.72
N LYS A 266 1.39 -31.55 -5.20
CA LYS A 266 2.49 -30.72 -5.74
C LYS A 266 2.53 -29.31 -5.19
N SER A 267 1.36 -28.73 -4.93
CA SER A 267 1.23 -27.35 -4.45
C SER A 267 1.22 -27.30 -2.92
N CYS A 268 1.60 -26.15 -2.37
CA CYS A 268 1.61 -25.89 -0.93
C CYS A 268 0.61 -24.78 -0.59
N GLU A 269 -0.22 -25.02 0.42
CA GLU A 269 -1.14 -24.04 0.99
C GLU A 269 -0.71 -23.69 2.40
N ASP A 270 -0.75 -22.42 2.72
CA ASP A 270 -0.46 -21.90 4.05
C ASP A 270 -1.52 -22.37 5.06
N VAL A 271 -1.08 -22.77 6.25
CA VAL A 271 -1.99 -23.16 7.33
C VAL A 271 -2.37 -21.91 8.11
N ASP A 272 -3.60 -21.43 7.94
CA ASP A 272 -4.09 -20.29 8.70
C ASP A 272 -4.35 -20.67 10.17
N GLU A 273 -3.37 -20.41 11.04
CA GLU A 273 -3.50 -20.71 12.46
C GLU A 273 -4.51 -19.80 13.17
N CYS A 274 -4.89 -18.67 12.56
CA CYS A 274 -5.85 -17.72 13.13
C CYS A 274 -7.32 -18.15 12.95
N VAL A 275 -7.61 -19.07 12.02
CA VAL A 275 -8.97 -19.60 11.76
C VAL A 275 -9.30 -20.81 12.65
N GLY A 276 -8.32 -21.32 13.41
CA GLY A 276 -8.48 -22.45 14.33
C GLY A 276 -9.48 -22.22 15.47
N LEU A 277 -10.06 -23.31 15.97
CA LEU A 277 -10.99 -23.29 17.12
C LEU A 277 -10.32 -22.98 18.46
N GLN A 278 -9.00 -23.12 18.56
CA GLN A 278 -8.24 -22.82 19.76
C GLN A 278 -7.58 -21.44 19.66
N PRO A 279 -7.67 -20.60 20.71
CA PRO A 279 -6.99 -19.32 20.72
C PRO A 279 -5.47 -19.53 20.76
N VAL A 280 -4.82 -19.22 19.64
CA VAL A 280 -3.36 -19.35 19.47
C VAL A 280 -2.61 -18.19 20.12
N CYS A 281 -3.25 -17.02 20.18
CA CYS A 281 -2.68 -15.79 20.73
C CYS A 281 -3.14 -15.51 22.18
N PRO A 282 -2.29 -14.85 23.01
CA PRO A 282 -2.68 -14.42 24.35
C PRO A 282 -3.90 -13.50 24.36
N GLN A 283 -4.63 -13.46 25.48
CA GLN A 283 -5.78 -12.59 25.63
C GLN A 283 -5.41 -11.11 25.39
N GLY A 284 -6.25 -10.41 24.61
CA GLY A 284 -6.06 -8.99 24.28
C GLY A 284 -5.19 -8.73 23.04
N THR A 285 -4.60 -9.75 22.44
CA THR A 285 -3.87 -9.64 21.16
C THR A 285 -4.72 -10.13 20.00
N THR A 286 -4.46 -9.62 18.80
CA THR A 286 -5.13 -10.04 17.56
C THR A 286 -4.17 -10.87 16.72
N CYS A 287 -4.66 -11.99 16.20
CA CYS A 287 -3.88 -12.88 15.34
C CYS A 287 -3.84 -12.35 13.90
N ILE A 288 -2.64 -12.30 13.31
CA ILE A 288 -2.38 -11.99 11.91
C ILE A 288 -1.72 -13.21 11.28
N ASN A 289 -2.37 -13.81 10.28
CA ASN A 289 -1.78 -14.92 9.55
C ASN A 289 -0.64 -14.44 8.65
N THR A 290 0.48 -15.18 8.62
CA THR A 290 1.67 -14.88 7.83
C THR A 290 2.13 -16.12 7.06
N GLY A 291 2.88 -15.98 5.96
CA GLY A 291 3.29 -17.16 5.19
C GLY A 291 4.19 -18.11 6.00
N GLY A 292 3.63 -19.26 6.42
CA GLY A 292 4.24 -20.33 7.19
C GLY A 292 4.16 -20.17 8.72
N SER A 293 3.48 -19.14 9.22
CA SER A 293 3.41 -18.82 10.65
C SER A 293 2.31 -17.79 10.95
N PHE A 294 2.18 -17.35 12.20
CA PHE A 294 1.28 -16.26 12.58
C PHE A 294 1.98 -15.26 13.50
N GLN A 295 1.43 -14.05 13.57
CA GLN A 295 1.90 -12.99 14.46
C GLN A 295 0.77 -12.48 15.34
N CYS A 296 1.01 -12.45 16.66
CA CYS A 296 0.07 -11.88 17.61
C CYS A 296 0.41 -10.40 17.83
N VAL A 297 -0.48 -9.51 17.40
CA VAL A 297 -0.25 -8.06 17.46
C VAL A 297 -1.23 -7.38 18.41
N SER A 298 -0.76 -6.37 19.12
CA SER A 298 -1.61 -5.47 19.91
C SER A 298 -1.14 -4.04 19.67
N PRO A 299 -1.58 -3.40 18.58
CA PRO A 299 -1.18 -2.04 18.31
C PRO A 299 -1.76 -1.08 19.36
N GLU A 300 -0.89 -0.23 19.88
CA GLU A 300 -1.21 0.79 20.86
C GLU A 300 -1.29 2.16 20.21
N CYS A 301 -2.21 2.99 20.70
CA CYS A 301 -2.28 4.37 20.25
C CYS A 301 -1.09 5.17 20.79
N PRO A 302 -0.58 6.17 20.04
CA PRO A 302 0.51 6.99 20.53
C PRO A 302 0.17 7.67 21.86
N GLU A 303 1.16 7.80 22.73
CA GLU A 303 1.00 8.52 23.99
C GLU A 303 0.57 9.97 23.74
N GLY A 304 -0.35 10.44 24.58
CA GLY A 304 -0.82 11.82 24.52
C GLY A 304 0.27 12.81 24.92
N SER A 305 0.32 13.96 24.25
CA SER A 305 1.22 15.05 24.61
C SER A 305 0.43 16.34 24.81
N GLY A 306 0.50 16.90 26.02
CA GLY A 306 -0.27 18.07 26.41
C GLY A 306 -1.79 17.85 26.29
N ASN A 307 -2.47 18.71 25.52
CA ASN A 307 -3.92 18.63 25.33
C ASN A 307 -4.34 17.61 24.24
N VAL A 308 -3.39 16.87 23.66
CA VAL A 308 -3.65 15.90 22.59
C VAL A 308 -3.65 14.50 23.16
N THR A 309 -4.74 13.76 22.93
CA THR A 309 -4.90 12.37 23.33
C THR A 309 -5.46 11.55 22.17
N TYR A 310 -5.07 10.28 22.10
CA TYR A 310 -5.61 9.32 21.14
C TYR A 310 -6.43 8.26 21.87
N VAL A 311 -7.56 7.90 21.28
CA VAL A 311 -8.45 6.85 21.78
C VAL A 311 -8.58 5.79 20.72
N LYS A 312 -8.57 4.52 21.15
CA LYS A 312 -8.75 3.36 20.30
C LYS A 312 -10.22 3.24 19.90
N THR A 313 -10.54 3.44 18.63
CA THR A 313 -11.91 3.32 18.09
C THR A 313 -12.19 1.92 17.55
N SER A 314 -11.14 1.18 17.19
CA SER A 314 -11.20 -0.24 16.82
C SER A 314 -9.88 -0.93 17.20
N PRO A 315 -9.78 -2.27 17.13
CA PRO A 315 -8.52 -3.00 17.39
C PRO A 315 -7.30 -2.45 16.64
N PHE A 316 -7.53 -1.84 15.47
CA PHE A 316 -6.50 -1.36 14.54
C PHE A 316 -6.63 0.12 14.19
N GLN A 317 -7.41 0.89 14.94
CA GLN A 317 -7.64 2.30 14.64
C GLN A 317 -7.66 3.17 15.89
N CYS A 318 -6.97 4.29 15.81
CA CYS A 318 -6.93 5.34 16.81
C CYS A 318 -7.46 6.64 16.21
N GLU A 319 -8.21 7.38 17.01
CA GLU A 319 -8.69 8.72 16.68
C GLU A 319 -8.23 9.72 17.73
N ARG A 320 -7.78 10.88 17.27
CA ARG A 320 -7.35 11.98 18.13
C ARG A 320 -8.56 12.76 18.65
N ASN A 321 -8.46 13.26 19.88
CA ASN A 321 -9.41 14.23 20.39
C ASN A 321 -9.47 15.53 19.54
N PRO A 322 -10.62 16.25 19.55
CA PRO A 322 -10.74 17.53 18.85
C PRO A 322 -9.70 18.55 19.32
N CYS A 323 -9.06 19.23 18.37
CA CYS A 323 -8.06 20.25 18.68
C CYS A 323 -8.72 21.56 19.14
N PRO A 324 -8.16 22.25 20.15
CA PRO A 324 -8.53 23.62 20.49
C PRO A 324 -8.37 24.56 19.29
N MET A 325 -9.24 25.58 19.18
CA MET A 325 -9.29 26.47 18.02
C MET A 325 -7.95 27.17 17.73
N ASP A 326 -7.20 27.53 18.77
CA ASP A 326 -5.94 28.29 18.65
C ASP A 326 -4.69 27.42 18.52
N SER A 327 -4.84 26.09 18.63
CA SER A 327 -3.72 25.15 18.58
C SER A 327 -3.37 24.75 17.15
N ARG A 328 -2.55 25.55 16.48
CA ARG A 328 -1.97 25.19 15.17
C ARG A 328 -1.15 23.88 15.22
N PRO A 329 -0.32 23.60 16.25
CA PRO A 329 0.45 22.35 16.32
C PRO A 329 -0.45 21.11 16.36
N CYS A 330 -1.55 21.13 17.11
CA CYS A 330 -2.48 20.00 17.20
C CYS A 330 -3.12 19.66 15.86
N ARG A 331 -3.46 20.67 15.04
CA ARG A 331 -4.11 20.46 13.75
C ARG A 331 -3.23 19.67 12.79
N HIS A 332 -1.90 19.84 12.85
CA HIS A 332 -0.95 19.13 11.99
C HIS A 332 -0.69 17.68 12.42
N LEU A 333 -1.07 17.31 13.65
CA LEU A 333 -0.99 15.92 14.08
C LEU A 333 -2.00 15.05 13.31
N PRO A 334 -1.75 13.73 13.19
CA PRO A 334 -2.70 12.81 12.57
C PRO A 334 -4.04 12.82 13.29
N LYS A 335 -5.14 13.01 12.56
CA LYS A 335 -6.50 12.91 13.08
C LYS A 335 -6.86 11.46 13.36
N THR A 336 -6.51 10.58 12.43
CA THR A 336 -6.66 9.14 12.60
C THR A 336 -5.34 8.44 12.33
N ILE A 337 -5.10 7.36 13.06
CA ILE A 337 -3.98 6.45 12.85
C ILE A 337 -4.57 5.06 12.68
N SER A 338 -4.20 4.36 11.62
CA SER A 338 -4.63 2.98 11.38
C SER A 338 -3.42 2.05 11.26
N PHE A 339 -3.58 0.81 11.69
CA PHE A 339 -2.53 -0.21 11.69
C PHE A 339 -2.92 -1.31 10.71
N HIS A 340 -2.02 -1.62 9.78
CA HIS A 340 -2.25 -2.62 8.73
C HIS A 340 -1.09 -3.59 8.70
N TYR A 341 -1.41 -4.87 8.49
CA TYR A 341 -0.44 -5.95 8.46
C TYR A 341 -0.59 -6.71 7.15
N LEU A 342 0.50 -6.79 6.38
CA LEU A 342 0.52 -7.46 5.07
C LEU A 342 1.49 -8.64 5.12
N SER A 343 1.04 -9.81 4.67
CA SER A 343 1.89 -10.99 4.47
C SER A 343 2.24 -11.11 2.99
N LEU A 344 3.53 -11.17 2.66
CA LEU A 344 4.04 -11.27 1.28
C LEU A 344 5.03 -12.44 1.15
N PRO A 345 5.04 -13.16 0.02
CA PRO A 345 6.12 -14.08 -0.30
C PRO A 345 7.42 -13.33 -0.68
N SER A 346 8.54 -14.03 -0.56
CA SER A 346 9.86 -13.57 -0.97
C SER A 346 9.93 -13.38 -2.49
N ASN A 347 10.74 -12.42 -2.94
CA ASN A 347 11.07 -12.17 -4.35
C ASN A 347 9.86 -11.92 -5.25
N LEU A 348 8.78 -11.36 -4.68
CA LEU A 348 7.59 -11.00 -5.42
C LEU A 348 7.92 -10.09 -6.61
N LYS A 349 7.32 -10.36 -7.77
CA LYS A 349 7.57 -9.59 -9.00
C LYS A 349 7.14 -8.13 -8.82
N THR A 350 8.09 -7.22 -9.02
CA THR A 350 7.85 -5.77 -8.95
C THR A 350 7.79 -5.11 -10.34
N PRO A 351 7.09 -3.97 -10.48
CA PRO A 351 6.34 -3.24 -9.45
C PRO A 351 4.96 -3.88 -9.14
N ILE A 352 4.54 -3.83 -7.87
CA ILE A 352 3.19 -4.26 -7.46
C ILE A 352 2.56 -3.25 -6.49
N THR A 353 1.23 -3.08 -6.57
CA THR A 353 0.45 -2.30 -5.59
C THR A 353 0.15 -3.17 -4.37
N LEU A 354 0.52 -2.71 -3.17
CA LEU A 354 0.35 -3.46 -1.93
C LEU A 354 -0.80 -2.94 -1.06
N PHE A 355 -1.00 -1.63 -1.06
CA PHE A 355 -1.94 -0.98 -0.16
C PHE A 355 -2.58 0.23 -0.83
N ARG A 356 -3.85 0.50 -0.52
CA ARG A 356 -4.59 1.64 -1.06
C ARG A 356 -5.18 2.47 0.07
N MET A 357 -5.05 3.79 -0.05
CA MET A 357 -5.69 4.76 0.82
C MET A 357 -6.71 5.55 0.02
N ALA A 358 -7.90 5.72 0.59
CA ALA A 358 -8.97 6.49 -0.02
C ALA A 358 -9.77 7.25 1.03
N THR A 359 -10.39 8.36 0.64
CA THR A 359 -11.37 9.02 1.49
C THR A 359 -12.75 8.40 1.29
N ALA A 360 -13.51 8.27 2.39
CA ALA A 360 -14.91 7.90 2.30
C ALA A 360 -15.70 9.07 1.69
N SER A 361 -16.29 8.89 0.51
CA SER A 361 -17.20 9.85 -0.08
C SER A 361 -18.52 9.82 0.70
N ALA A 362 -18.72 10.77 1.62
CA ALA A 362 -19.99 10.92 2.33
C ALA A 362 -21.02 11.67 1.43
N PRO A 363 -22.25 11.15 1.25
CA PRO A 363 -23.29 11.86 0.50
C PRO A 363 -23.57 13.23 1.12
N GLY A 364 -23.51 14.30 0.32
CA GLY A 364 -23.88 15.67 0.75
C GLY A 364 -22.77 16.53 1.33
N ARG A 365 -21.53 16.03 1.48
CA ARG A 365 -20.35 16.88 1.67
C ARG A 365 -19.65 17.09 0.32
N ALA A 366 -19.32 18.34 -0.01
CA ALA A 366 -18.29 18.59 -1.01
C ALA A 366 -17.02 17.88 -0.51
N GLY A 367 -16.66 16.77 -1.16
CA GLY A 367 -15.46 16.02 -0.79
C GLY A 367 -14.21 16.91 -0.86
N PRO A 368 -13.09 16.51 -0.25
CA PRO A 368 -11.86 17.29 -0.32
C PRO A 368 -11.50 17.57 -1.78
N ASN A 369 -11.24 18.84 -2.10
CA ASN A 369 -10.90 19.28 -3.45
C ASN A 369 -9.50 18.78 -3.87
N SER A 370 -8.63 18.47 -2.91
CA SER A 370 -7.31 17.89 -3.15
C SER A 370 -6.86 16.98 -2.02
N LEU A 371 -6.29 15.83 -2.38
CA LEU A 371 -5.57 14.94 -1.48
C LEU A 371 -4.09 14.94 -1.82
N ARG A 372 -3.24 14.87 -0.79
CA ARG A 372 -1.82 14.59 -0.92
C ARG A 372 -1.50 13.29 -0.18
N PHE A 373 -0.60 12.51 -0.75
CA PHE A 373 -0.16 11.24 -0.20
C PHE A 373 1.36 11.26 -0.07
N GLY A 374 1.90 10.67 0.99
CA GLY A 374 3.33 10.64 1.23
C GLY A 374 3.76 9.45 2.08
N ILE A 375 5.08 9.25 2.15
CA ILE A 375 5.71 8.31 3.08
C ILE A 375 6.37 9.14 4.17
N VAL A 376 5.78 9.13 5.36
CA VAL A 376 6.21 9.97 6.50
C VAL A 376 7.19 9.27 7.43
N GLY A 377 7.25 7.94 7.39
CA GLY A 377 7.97 7.12 8.37
C GLY A 377 8.31 5.73 7.84
N GLY A 378 8.96 4.93 8.69
CA GLY A 378 9.34 3.56 8.38
C GLY A 378 10.84 3.34 8.19
N ASN A 379 11.25 2.07 8.25
CA ASN A 379 12.62 1.61 8.19
C ASN A 379 13.12 1.31 6.76
N SER A 380 12.27 1.51 5.74
CA SER A 380 12.46 0.91 4.40
C SER A 380 12.05 1.81 3.22
N ARG A 381 12.18 3.14 3.38
CA ARG A 381 11.70 4.17 2.43
C ARG A 381 12.21 4.07 0.97
N GLY A 382 13.19 3.22 0.68
CA GLY A 382 13.74 3.01 -0.68
C GLY A 382 13.04 1.92 -1.49
N HIS A 383 12.28 1.02 -0.84
CA HIS A 383 11.60 -0.09 -1.49
C HIS A 383 10.18 0.25 -1.95
N PHE A 384 9.62 1.33 -1.41
CA PHE A 384 8.22 1.69 -1.59
C PHE A 384 8.09 3.09 -2.17
N VAL A 385 7.09 3.26 -3.03
CA VAL A 385 6.68 4.57 -3.55
C VAL A 385 5.20 4.74 -3.30
N MET A 386 4.80 5.92 -2.83
CA MET A 386 3.40 6.30 -2.73
C MET A 386 3.01 7.06 -4.00
N GLN A 387 2.03 6.53 -4.74
CA GLN A 387 1.58 7.13 -5.99
C GLN A 387 0.08 7.44 -5.93
N ARG A 388 -0.30 8.62 -6.43
CA ARG A 388 -1.71 8.97 -6.62
C ARG A 388 -2.28 8.20 -7.82
N SER A 389 -3.32 7.40 -7.60
CA SER A 389 -4.00 6.63 -8.66
C SER A 389 -5.14 7.44 -9.27
N ASP A 390 -6.00 8.03 -8.44
CA ASP A 390 -7.05 8.95 -8.90
C ASP A 390 -7.15 10.21 -8.01
N ARG A 391 -8.25 10.98 -8.12
CA ARG A 391 -8.41 12.20 -7.32
C ARG A 391 -8.56 11.94 -5.82
N GLN A 392 -9.06 10.78 -5.43
CA GLN A 392 -9.43 10.35 -4.09
C GLN A 392 -8.59 9.18 -3.56
N THR A 393 -7.80 8.51 -4.41
CA THR A 393 -7.03 7.33 -4.05
C THR A 393 -5.52 7.50 -4.21
N GLY A 394 -4.79 6.94 -3.26
CA GLY A 394 -3.34 6.78 -3.28
C GLY A 394 -2.97 5.31 -3.09
N GLU A 395 -1.92 4.86 -3.76
CA GLU A 395 -1.45 3.49 -3.77
C GLU A 395 -0.01 3.41 -3.30
N LEU A 396 0.25 2.51 -2.35
CA LEU A 396 1.59 2.13 -1.95
C LEU A 396 2.08 1.02 -2.88
N ILE A 397 3.18 1.29 -3.57
CA ILE A 397 3.75 0.42 -4.60
C ILE A 397 5.11 -0.07 -4.14
N LEU A 398 5.30 -1.39 -4.15
CA LEU A 398 6.62 -2.00 -3.99
C LEU A 398 7.37 -1.93 -5.32
N VAL A 399 8.49 -1.22 -5.34
CA VAL A 399 9.29 -0.99 -6.56
C VAL A 399 10.50 -1.91 -6.67
N GLN A 400 11.00 -2.45 -5.55
CA GLN A 400 12.13 -3.36 -5.48
C GLN A 400 11.74 -4.69 -4.84
N THR A 401 12.26 -5.79 -5.36
CA THR A 401 11.99 -7.13 -4.81
C THR A 401 12.54 -7.23 -3.38
N LEU A 402 11.80 -7.93 -2.51
CA LEU A 402 12.17 -8.14 -1.12
C LEU A 402 12.53 -9.61 -0.90
N ALA A 403 13.74 -9.88 -0.43
CA ALA A 403 14.13 -11.22 -0.03
C ALA A 403 13.69 -11.47 1.42
N GLY A 404 13.00 -12.58 1.69
CA GLY A 404 12.65 -12.99 3.04
C GLY A 404 13.77 -13.77 3.76
N PRO A 405 13.63 -14.04 5.07
CA PRO A 405 12.60 -13.52 5.96
C PRO A 405 12.95 -12.12 6.47
N GLN A 406 12.02 -11.17 6.40
CA GLN A 406 12.19 -9.83 6.98
C GLN A 406 10.86 -9.19 7.34
N THR A 407 10.89 -8.28 8.32
CA THR A 407 9.75 -7.43 8.69
C THR A 407 10.08 -5.99 8.38
N LEU A 408 9.24 -5.34 7.58
CA LEU A 408 9.40 -3.95 7.18
C LEU A 408 8.25 -3.12 7.71
N GLU A 409 8.54 -1.87 8.04
CA GLU A 409 7.54 -0.90 8.47
C GLU A 409 7.57 0.31 7.54
N VAL A 410 6.40 0.73 7.10
CA VAL A 410 6.19 1.90 6.26
C VAL A 410 5.02 2.69 6.82
N ASP A 411 5.28 3.93 7.21
CA ASP A 411 4.22 4.85 7.61
C ASP A 411 3.87 5.73 6.42
N VAL A 412 2.64 5.61 5.94
CA VAL A 412 2.10 6.43 4.85
C VAL A 412 1.08 7.43 5.41
N ASP A 413 1.03 8.62 4.82
CA ASP A 413 0.08 9.65 5.21
C ASP A 413 -0.83 10.08 4.05
N MET A 414 -2.01 10.57 4.41
CA MET A 414 -2.97 11.18 3.52
C MET A 414 -3.44 12.50 4.14
N SER A 415 -3.07 13.60 3.47
CA SER A 415 -3.44 14.95 3.86
C SER A 415 -4.59 15.49 3.01
N GLU A 416 -5.64 15.96 3.68
CA GLU A 416 -6.85 16.50 3.06
C GLU A 416 -6.79 18.03 2.97
N TYR A 417 -7.12 18.58 1.79
CA TYR A 417 -7.19 20.01 1.56
C TYR A 417 -8.55 20.41 0.97
N LEU A 418 -9.12 21.48 1.53
CA LEU A 418 -10.30 22.17 1.01
C LEU A 418 -9.90 23.60 0.65
N ASP A 419 -10.05 23.98 -0.60
CA ASP A 419 -9.71 25.33 -1.10
C ASP A 419 -8.30 25.80 -0.70
N ARG A 420 -7.32 24.89 -0.85
CA ARG A 420 -5.90 25.07 -0.47
C ARG A 420 -5.63 25.20 1.03
N SER A 421 -6.66 25.12 1.88
CA SER A 421 -6.51 25.05 3.33
C SER A 421 -6.40 23.60 3.80
N PHE A 422 -5.40 23.33 4.64
CA PHE A 422 -5.24 22.02 5.27
C PHE A 422 -6.40 21.74 6.23
N GLN A 423 -7.02 20.56 6.10
CA GLN A 423 -8.17 20.15 6.89
C GLN A 423 -7.79 19.11 7.94
N ALA A 424 -7.18 18.01 7.50
CA ALA A 424 -6.82 16.87 8.35
C ALA A 424 -5.67 16.08 7.72
N ASN A 425 -4.96 15.34 8.57
CA ASN A 425 -3.99 14.33 8.16
C ASN A 425 -4.39 12.97 8.71
N HIS A 426 -4.17 11.91 7.96
CA HIS A 426 -4.47 10.53 8.30
C HIS A 426 -3.21 9.70 8.10
N VAL A 427 -2.80 8.91 9.08
CA VAL A 427 -1.61 8.07 8.98
C VAL A 427 -2.02 6.59 8.99
N SER A 428 -1.43 5.81 8.10
CA SER A 428 -1.51 4.36 8.13
C SER A 428 -0.11 3.79 8.39
N LYS A 429 0.03 3.07 9.49
CA LYS A 429 1.21 2.30 9.84
C LYS A 429 1.07 0.92 9.20
N VAL A 430 1.89 0.64 8.20
CA VAL A 430 1.84 -0.62 7.44
C VAL A 430 3.05 -1.46 7.82
N THR A 431 2.80 -2.59 8.47
CA THR A 431 3.82 -3.60 8.78
C THR A 431 3.72 -4.73 7.75
N ILE A 432 4.84 -5.07 7.14
CA ILE A 432 4.93 -6.05 6.06
C ILE A 432 5.80 -7.21 6.54
N PHE A 433 5.23 -8.40 6.58
CA PHE A 433 5.92 -9.65 6.88
C PHE A 433 6.28 -10.34 5.56
N VAL A 434 7.57 -10.47 5.27
CA VAL A 434 8.06 -11.18 4.08
C VAL A 434 8.44 -12.59 4.50
N SER A 435 7.72 -13.58 3.96
CA SER A 435 7.98 -15.00 4.15
C SER A 435 9.35 -15.38 3.57
N PRO A 436 10.06 -16.39 4.12
CA PRO A 436 11.29 -16.92 3.51
C PRO A 436 11.05 -17.63 2.17
N TYR A 437 9.80 -17.96 1.82
CA TYR A 437 9.45 -18.72 0.63
C TYR A 437 8.96 -17.83 -0.50
N ASP A 438 9.17 -18.25 -1.75
CA ASP A 438 8.92 -17.48 -2.98
C ASP A 438 7.55 -17.73 -3.62
N PHE A 439 6.73 -18.59 -3.01
CA PHE A 439 5.55 -19.21 -3.63
C PHE A 439 4.24 -18.87 -2.94
#